data_AF-A0A9P7BIW4-F1
#
_entry.id   AF-A0A9P7BIW4-F1
#
_cell.length_a   1.000
_cell.length_b   1.000
_cell.length_c   1.000
_cell.angle_alpha   90.00
_cell.angle_beta   90.00
_cell.angle_gamma   90.00
#
_symmetry.space_group_name_H-M   'P 1'
#
loop_
_entity.id
_entity.type
_entity.pdbx_description
1 polymer ?
#
loop_
_entity_poly.entity_id
_entity_poly.type
_entity_poly.pdbx_seq_one_letter_code
_entity_poly.pdbx_strand_id
1 'polypeptide(L)'
;MMGSRRVTTFVDNGEEYDVLVQAGRDGRTSPADLAAIRVRATSGELVPLSNLVTLSEVAEAGTLNRFNRLRSITITAGLAPGYPLGEAIAWAQNVAREELPQAPVARCC
;
A
#
# COMPACT_ATOMS: atom_id res chain seq x y z
N MET A 1 -9.62 -1.92 0.79
CA MET A 1 -10.69 -2.94 0.64
C MET A 1 -10.76 -3.74 1.92
N MET A 2 -11.95 -3.88 2.51
CA MET A 2 -12.21 -4.44 3.85
C MET A 2 -11.37 -5.69 4.16
N GLY A 3 -10.69 -5.72 5.32
CA GLY A 3 -9.83 -6.83 5.72
C GLY A 3 -10.58 -8.16 5.91
N SER A 4 -9.89 -9.27 5.69
CA SER A 4 -10.31 -10.61 6.11
C SER A 4 -9.80 -10.87 7.53
N ARG A 5 -10.59 -11.54 8.38
CA ARG A 5 -10.12 -12.01 9.68
C ARG A 5 -9.97 -13.53 9.64
N ARG A 6 -8.77 -14.02 9.93
CA ARG A 6 -8.56 -15.44 10.27
C ARG A 6 -9.16 -15.67 11.66
N VAL A 7 -10.11 -16.60 11.76
CA VAL A 7 -10.83 -16.84 13.03
C VAL A 7 -10.36 -18.12 13.68
N THR A 8 -10.20 -19.19 12.90
CA THR A 8 -9.91 -20.56 13.37
C THR A 8 -9.36 -21.37 12.20
N THR A 9 -8.89 -22.59 12.46
CA THR A 9 -8.50 -23.57 11.45
C THR A 9 -9.49 -24.74 11.43
N PHE A 10 -9.58 -25.44 10.30
CA PHE A 10 -10.44 -26.60 10.08
C PHE A 10 -9.60 -27.71 9.46
N VAL A 11 -9.67 -28.93 9.99
CA VAL A 11 -8.93 -30.07 9.46
C VAL A 11 -9.85 -30.89 8.56
N ASP A 12 -9.44 -31.05 7.30
CA ASP A 12 -10.09 -31.95 6.33
C ASP A 12 -9.05 -32.86 5.70
N ASN A 13 -9.35 -34.16 5.60
CA ASN A 13 -8.44 -35.18 5.07
C ASN A 13 -7.00 -35.18 5.66
N GLY A 14 -6.83 -34.73 6.91
CA GLY A 14 -5.53 -34.67 7.57
C GLY A 14 -4.69 -33.42 7.26
N GLU A 15 -5.23 -32.49 6.46
CA GLU A 15 -4.63 -31.18 6.20
C GLU A 15 -5.38 -30.09 6.96
N GLU A 16 -4.64 -29.14 7.50
CA GLU A 16 -5.18 -28.01 8.25
C GLU A 16 -5.40 -26.81 7.32
N TYR A 17 -6.65 -26.37 7.22
CA TYR A 17 -7.10 -25.26 6.39
C TYR A 17 -7.45 -24.04 7.23
N ASP A 18 -7.06 -22.86 6.76
CA ASP A 18 -7.42 -21.59 7.37
C ASP A 18 -8.89 -21.22 7.14
N VAL A 19 -9.65 -20.99 8.21
CA VAL A 19 -11.01 -20.46 8.12
C VAL A 19 -10.96 -18.93 8.17
N LEU A 20 -11.15 -18.34 6.99
CA LEU A 20 -11.20 -16.90 6.76
C LEU A 20 -12.66 -16.44 6.78
N VAL A 21 -13.03 -15.62 7.77
CA VAL A 21 -14.34 -14.97 7.77
C VAL A 21 -14.21 -13.65 7.01
N GLN A 22 -15.00 -13.56 5.94
CA GLN A 22 -15.00 -12.45 5.02
C GLN A 22 -16.44 -11.99 4.79
N ALA A 23 -16.68 -10.67 4.80
CA ALA A 23 -17.95 -10.14 4.33
C ALA A 23 -18.07 -10.41 2.81
N GLY A 24 -19.29 -10.68 2.34
CA GLY A 24 -19.57 -10.99 0.93
C GLY A 24 -19.01 -9.92 -0.01
N ARG A 25 -18.68 -10.32 -1.25
CA ARG A 25 -18.04 -9.45 -2.25
C ARG A 25 -18.84 -8.16 -2.50
N ASP A 26 -20.16 -8.27 -2.46
CA ASP A 26 -21.11 -7.18 -2.73
C ASP A 26 -21.19 -6.14 -1.61
N GLY A 27 -20.64 -6.43 -0.41
CA GLY A 27 -20.62 -5.50 0.73
C GLY A 27 -19.23 -4.91 1.00
N ARG A 28 -18.35 -4.89 -0.01
CA ARG A 28 -16.95 -4.45 0.12
C ARG A 28 -16.44 -3.64 -1.07
N THR A 29 -17.27 -3.44 -2.09
CA THR A 29 -16.85 -2.88 -3.38
C THR A 29 -16.80 -1.36 -3.33
N SER A 30 -17.65 -0.75 -2.51
CA SER A 30 -17.74 0.69 -2.33
C SER A 30 -17.40 1.09 -0.90
N PRO A 31 -16.77 2.27 -0.69
CA PRO A 31 -16.67 2.85 0.65
C PRO A 31 -18.04 3.11 1.30
N ALA A 32 -19.12 3.22 0.52
CA ALA A 32 -20.48 3.31 1.04
C ALA A 32 -20.94 2.02 1.76
N ASP A 33 -20.35 0.87 1.43
CA ASP A 33 -20.71 -0.42 2.05
C ASP A 33 -20.27 -0.50 3.52
N LEU A 34 -19.30 0.33 3.93
CA LEU A 34 -18.95 0.53 5.34
C LEU A 34 -20.12 1.03 6.18
N ALA A 35 -21.04 1.79 5.58
CA ALA A 35 -22.23 2.30 6.27
C ALA A 35 -23.23 1.17 6.61
N ALA A 36 -23.16 0.03 5.92
CA ALA A 36 -24.02 -1.12 6.20
C ALA A 36 -23.52 -1.96 7.40
N ILE A 37 -22.28 -1.73 7.86
CA ILE A 37 -21.71 -2.44 9.01
C ILE A 37 -22.33 -1.86 10.29
N ARG A 38 -22.99 -2.72 11.06
CA ARG A 38 -23.55 -2.38 12.37
C ARG A 38 -22.67 -2.97 13.46
N VAL A 39 -22.26 -2.13 14.42
CA VAL A 39 -21.51 -2.55 15.60
C VAL A 39 -22.43 -2.47 16.81
N ARG A 40 -22.34 -3.48 17.68
CA ARG A 40 -23.11 -3.49 18.92
C ARG A 40 -22.43 -2.57 19.93
N ALA A 41 -23.16 -1.55 20.39
CA ALA A 41 -22.73 -0.69 21.49
C ALA A 41 -22.82 -1.42 22.83
N THR A 42 -22.15 -0.91 23.86
CA THR A 42 -22.19 -1.46 25.22
C THR A 42 -23.62 -1.45 25.81
N SER A 43 -24.48 -0.54 25.33
CA SER A 43 -25.91 -0.49 25.64
C SER A 43 -26.74 -1.59 24.99
N GLY A 44 -26.16 -2.41 24.11
CA GLY A 44 -26.84 -3.47 23.37
C GLY A 44 -27.44 -3.02 22.04
N GLU A 45 -27.55 -1.72 21.79
CA GLU A 45 -28.05 -1.17 20.52
C GLU A 45 -27.07 -1.40 19.36
N LEU A 46 -27.63 -1.51 18.15
CA LEU A 46 -26.86 -1.62 16.92
C LEU A 46 -26.64 -0.23 16.32
N VAL A 47 -25.38 0.24 16.36
CA VAL A 47 -24.99 1.55 15.83
C VAL A 47 -24.30 1.36 14.46
N PRO A 48 -24.70 2.11 13.42
CA PRO A 48 -24.00 2.11 12.14
C PRO A 48 -22.55 2.60 12.31
N LEU A 49 -21.59 1.92 11.71
CA LEU A 49 -20.17 2.28 11.76
C LEU A 49 -19.89 3.66 11.14
N SER A 50 -20.74 4.10 10.20
CA SER A 50 -20.67 5.44 9.59
C SER A 50 -20.78 6.59 10.60
N ASN A 51 -21.42 6.36 11.76
CA ASN A 51 -21.56 7.38 12.80
C ASN A 51 -20.28 7.53 13.65
N LEU A 52 -19.33 6.58 13.53
CA LEU A 52 -18.12 6.51 14.35
C LEU A 52 -16.83 6.74 13.54
N VAL A 53 -16.89 6.67 12.22
CA VAL A 53 -15.70 6.70 11.35
C VAL A 53 -15.88 7.76 10.27
N THR A 54 -14.87 8.60 10.09
CA THR A 54 -14.77 9.51 8.95
C THR A 54 -13.85 8.91 7.90
N LEU A 55 -14.33 8.78 6.67
CA LEU A 55 -13.51 8.36 5.55
C LEU A 55 -12.89 9.60 4.89
N SER A 56 -11.58 9.58 4.68
CA SER A 56 -10.89 10.57 3.86
C SER A 56 -10.20 9.85 2.71
N GLU A 57 -10.47 10.29 1.49
CA GLU A 57 -9.72 9.84 0.32
C GLU A 57 -8.46 10.69 0.21
N VAL A 58 -7.31 10.05 0.37
CA VAL A 58 -6.00 10.66 0.17
C VAL A 58 -5.30 9.97 -0.98
N ALA A 59 -4.76 10.75 -1.90
CA ALA A 59 -3.91 10.25 -2.97
C ALA A 59 -2.53 9.96 -2.38
N GLU A 60 -2.28 8.71 -2.00
CA GLU A 60 -0.98 8.23 -1.54
C GLU A 60 -0.38 7.26 -2.56
N ALA A 61 0.95 7.20 -2.62
CA ALA A 61 1.64 6.25 -3.48
C ALA A 61 1.27 4.81 -3.07
N GLY A 62 0.72 4.03 -4.00
CA GLY A 62 0.25 2.66 -3.76
C GLY A 62 1.35 1.71 -3.25
N THR A 63 2.62 2.05 -3.47
CA THR A 63 3.77 1.33 -2.91
C THR A 63 4.85 2.33 -2.50
N LEU A 64 5.16 2.38 -1.20
CA LEU A 64 6.32 3.13 -0.70
C LEU A 64 7.57 2.24 -0.85
N ASN A 65 8.23 2.35 -2.00
CA ASN A 65 9.48 1.63 -2.23
C ASN A 65 10.53 2.07 -1.22
N ARG A 66 11.19 1.08 -0.61
CA ARG A 66 12.29 1.29 0.33
C ARG A 66 13.53 0.63 -0.22
N PHE A 67 14.63 1.36 -0.17
CA PHE A 67 15.96 0.84 -0.43
C PHE A 67 16.83 1.11 0.81
N ASN A 68 17.47 0.08 1.35
CA ASN A 68 18.25 0.18 2.60
C ASN A 68 17.50 0.89 3.76
N ARG A 69 16.21 0.55 3.94
CA ARG A 69 15.30 1.10 4.98
C ARG A 69 14.91 2.57 4.81
N LEU A 70 15.48 3.28 3.83
CA LEU A 70 15.12 4.65 3.46
C LEU A 70 14.05 4.67 2.36
N ARG A 71 13.22 5.71 2.34
CA ARG A 71 12.26 5.94 1.25
C ARG A 71 13.04 6.18 -0.05
N SER A 72 12.70 5.46 -1.11
CA SER A 72 13.40 5.54 -2.39
C SER A 72 12.43 5.62 -3.55
N ILE A 73 12.78 6.38 -4.57
CA ILE A 73 12.10 6.40 -5.86
C ILE A 73 13.06 5.76 -6.86
N THR A 74 12.62 4.69 -7.55
CA THR A 74 13.41 4.03 -8.59
C THR A 74 13.16 4.74 -9.90
N ILE A 75 14.23 5.25 -10.53
CA ILE A 75 14.19 5.84 -11.86
C ILE A 75 14.89 4.88 -12.82
N THR A 76 14.23 4.55 -13.93
CA THR A 76 14.81 3.70 -14.98
C THR A 76 14.81 4.49 -16.28
N ALA A 77 15.95 4.53 -16.95
CA ALA A 77 16.12 5.22 -18.23
C ALA A 77 16.95 4.35 -19.19
N GLY A 78 16.62 4.41 -20.47
CA GLY A 78 17.43 3.84 -21.53
C GLY A 78 18.57 4.78 -21.90
N LEU A 79 19.74 4.21 -22.23
CA LEU A 79 20.89 4.97 -22.70
C LEU A 79 20.68 5.40 -24.15
N ALA A 80 20.97 6.66 -24.47
CA ALA A 80 20.96 7.14 -25.84
C ALA A 80 22.06 6.41 -26.67
N PRO A 81 21.80 6.06 -27.94
CA PRO A 81 22.79 5.39 -28.78
C PRO A 81 24.08 6.21 -28.89
N GLY A 82 25.23 5.57 -28.72
CA GLY A 82 26.55 6.21 -28.86
C GLY A 82 27.12 6.84 -27.59
N TYR A 83 26.39 6.81 -26.47
CA TYR A 83 26.92 7.25 -25.18
C TYR A 83 27.47 6.06 -24.36
N PRO A 84 28.62 6.22 -23.68
CA PRO A 84 29.08 5.24 -22.72
C PRO A 84 28.28 5.36 -21.41
N LEU A 85 28.02 4.21 -20.77
CA LEU A 85 27.25 4.15 -19.53
C LEU A 85 27.85 5.01 -18.40
N GLY A 86 29.18 5.07 -18.31
CA GLY A 86 29.87 5.88 -17.30
C GLY A 86 29.57 7.38 -17.39
N GLU A 87 29.49 7.93 -18.61
CA GLU A 87 29.14 9.33 -18.82
C GLU A 87 27.68 9.60 -18.45
N ALA A 88 26.77 8.69 -18.79
CA ALA A 88 25.36 8.81 -18.44
C ALA A 88 25.14 8.76 -16.92
N ILE A 89 25.88 7.91 -16.20
CA ILE A 89 25.84 7.86 -14.74
C ILE A 89 26.38 9.16 -14.15
N ALA A 90 27.53 9.67 -14.65
CA ALA A 90 28.10 10.92 -14.17
C ALA A 90 27.16 12.12 -14.41
N TRP A 91 26.52 12.16 -15.58
CA TRP A 91 25.52 13.15 -15.90
C TRP A 91 24.31 13.08 -14.95
N ALA A 92 23.75 11.88 -14.74
CA ALA A 92 22.61 11.69 -13.84
C ALA A 92 22.95 12.08 -12.39
N GLN A 93 24.16 11.80 -11.92
CA GLN A 93 24.64 12.23 -10.61
C GLN A 93 24.77 13.75 -10.47
N ASN A 94 25.20 14.44 -11.55
CA ASN A 94 25.29 15.90 -11.55
C ASN A 94 23.91 16.55 -11.52
N VAL A 95 22.99 16.11 -12.39
CA VAL A 95 21.60 16.59 -12.40
C VAL A 95 20.92 16.35 -11.04
N ALA A 96 21.13 15.17 -10.45
CA ALA A 96 20.60 14.86 -9.13
C ALA A 96 21.15 15.79 -8.03
N ARG A 97 22.38 16.31 -8.18
CA ARG A 97 22.97 17.26 -7.21
C ARG A 97 22.43 18.68 -7.38
N GLU A 98 22.08 19.06 -8.60
CA GLU A 98 21.59 20.40 -8.95
C GLU A 98 20.09 20.55 -8.62
N GLU A 99 19.28 19.55 -8.97
CA GLU A 99 17.82 19.64 -8.94
C GLU A 99 17.20 19.10 -7.64
N LEU A 100 17.90 18.25 -6.89
CA LEU A 100 17.36 17.71 -5.65
C LEU A 100 17.74 18.57 -4.44
N PRO A 101 16.82 18.76 -3.48
CA PRO A 101 17.13 19.42 -2.21
C PRO A 101 18.23 18.65 -1.46
N GLN A 102 18.95 19.25 -0.52
CA GLN A 102 20.18 18.67 0.09
C GLN A 102 19.98 17.37 0.93
N ALA A 103 18.79 16.78 0.96
CA ALA A 103 18.41 15.68 1.86
C ALA A 103 18.38 14.25 1.26
N PRO A 104 18.15 13.99 -0.04
CA PRO A 104 18.17 12.63 -0.58
C PRO A 104 19.59 12.18 -0.90
N VAL A 105 19.94 10.98 -0.44
CA VAL A 105 21.12 10.27 -0.91
C VAL A 105 20.79 9.62 -2.25
N ALA A 106 21.19 10.23 -3.36
CA ALA A 106 21.05 9.63 -4.68
C ALA A 106 22.10 8.51 -4.87
N ARG A 107 21.65 7.29 -5.17
CA ARG A 107 22.52 6.17 -5.58
C ARG A 107 22.12 5.74 -6.99
N CYS A 108 23.07 5.81 -7.92
CA CYS A 108 22.94 5.25 -9.25
C CYS A 108 23.54 3.83 -9.22
N CYS A 109 22.80 2.83 -9.70
CA CYS A 109 23.25 1.47 -9.91
C CYS A 109 23.17 1.12 -11.39
#